data_AF-A0A7C7E4Y5-F1
#
_entry.id   AF-A0A7C7E4Y5-F1
#
_cell.length_a   1.000
_cell.length_b   1.000
_cell.length_c   1.000
_cell.angle_alpha   90.00
_cell.angle_beta   90.00
_cell.angle_gamma   90.00
#
_symmetry.space_group_name_H-M   'P 1'
#
loop_
_entity.id
_entity.type
_entity.pdbx_description
1 polymer ?
#
loop_
_entity_poly.entity_id
_entity_poly.type
_entity_poly.pdbx_seq_one_letter_code
_entity_poly.pdbx_strand_id
1 'polypeptide(L)'
;LRELRDGRDFVYIHIEAPDECGHQGQLGEKIRAIELIDKEVLGTLLQGLEDIDEYRLLLLPDHPTPIAIRTHCGDPVPFVFYDSRKPDQANPDAVYTEAFAKSTGVVVKEGHKLMDIFLEV
;
A
#
# COMPACT_ATOMS: atom_id res chain seq x y z
N LEU A 1 4.15 6.93 13.36
CA LEU A 1 4.46 8.33 13.72
C LEU A 1 5.37 8.42 14.95
N ARG A 2 4.92 8.02 16.15
CA ARG A 2 5.78 8.03 17.34
C ARG A 2 7.09 7.28 17.13
N GLU A 3 7.03 6.05 16.63
CA GLU A 3 8.24 5.25 16.36
C GLU A 3 9.25 5.99 15.46
N LEU A 4 8.78 6.66 14.41
CA LEU A 4 9.65 7.47 13.54
C LEU A 4 10.27 8.66 14.29
N ARG A 5 9.46 9.37 15.10
CA ARG A 5 9.91 10.52 15.92
C ARG A 5 10.88 10.10 17.04
N ASP A 6 10.74 8.88 17.55
CA ASP A 6 11.62 8.28 18.55
C ASP A 6 12.89 7.68 17.90
N GLY A 7 13.10 7.88 16.59
CA GLY A 7 14.33 7.55 15.86
C GLY A 7 14.37 6.15 15.26
N ARG A 8 13.23 5.49 15.04
CA ARG A 8 13.18 4.25 14.26
C ARG A 8 13.29 4.56 12.77
N ASP A 9 14.19 3.88 12.08
CA ASP A 9 14.41 4.06 10.65
C ASP A 9 13.34 3.37 9.78
N PHE A 10 12.63 2.39 10.34
CA PHE A 10 11.66 1.58 9.62
C PHE A 10 10.47 1.21 10.50
N VAL A 11 9.27 1.34 9.94
CA VAL A 11 8.01 0.95 10.57
C VAL A 11 7.19 0.14 9.56
N TYR A 12 6.75 -1.03 9.98
CA TYR A 12 5.87 -1.90 9.20
C TYR A 12 4.47 -1.92 9.80
N ILE A 13 3.46 -1.77 8.95
CA ILE A 13 2.04 -1.79 9.34
C ILE A 13 1.35 -2.86 8.50
N HIS A 14 0.67 -3.78 9.19
CA HIS A 14 -0.07 -4.87 8.58
C HIS A 14 -1.53 -4.83 9.02
N ILE A 15 -2.45 -5.01 8.07
CA ILE A 15 -3.89 -4.97 8.32
C ILE A 15 -4.56 -6.11 7.57
N GLU A 16 -5.18 -7.01 8.33
CA GLU A 16 -5.77 -8.25 7.80
C GLU A 16 -7.20 -8.09 7.26
N ALA A 17 -7.93 -7.07 7.72
CA ALA A 17 -9.38 -6.99 7.55
C ALA A 17 -9.89 -7.15 6.08
N PRO A 18 -9.24 -6.59 5.03
CA PRO A 18 -9.68 -6.79 3.66
C PRO A 18 -9.57 -8.23 3.16
N ASP A 19 -8.61 -9.00 3.67
CA ASP A 19 -8.39 -10.40 3.30
C ASP A 19 -9.50 -11.30 3.82
N GLU A 20 -9.80 -11.19 5.11
CA GLU A 20 -10.90 -11.90 5.77
C GLU A 20 -12.25 -11.62 5.09
N CYS A 21 -12.52 -10.37 4.72
CA CYS A 21 -13.72 -10.04 3.95
C CYS A 21 -13.74 -10.75 2.57
N GLY A 22 -12.56 -10.89 1.96
CA GLY A 22 -12.34 -11.69 0.75
C GLY A 22 -12.73 -13.16 0.94
N HIS A 23 -12.18 -13.81 1.97
CA HIS A 23 -12.48 -15.19 2.34
C HIS A 23 -13.97 -15.44 2.65
N GLN A 24 -14.62 -14.49 3.31
CA GLN A 24 -16.05 -14.59 3.63
C GLN A 24 -16.96 -14.21 2.44
N GLY A 25 -16.40 -13.71 1.33
CA GLY A 25 -17.17 -13.25 0.18
C GLY A 25 -18.01 -12.01 0.47
N GLN A 26 -17.62 -11.19 1.44
CA GLN A 26 -18.35 -10.01 1.92
C GLN A 26 -17.90 -8.76 1.15
N LEU A 27 -18.51 -8.53 -0.02
CA LEU A 27 -18.14 -7.39 -0.87
C LEU A 27 -18.25 -6.04 -0.14
N GLY A 28 -19.37 -5.79 0.54
CA GLY A 28 -19.62 -4.52 1.25
C GLY A 28 -18.60 -4.27 2.36
N GLU A 29 -18.31 -5.28 3.18
CA GLU A 29 -17.32 -5.15 4.25
C GLU A 29 -15.90 -5.04 3.70
N LYS A 30 -15.57 -5.69 2.58
CA LYS A 30 -14.26 -5.53 1.93
C LYS A 30 -14.04 -4.09 1.45
N ILE A 31 -15.05 -3.49 0.81
CA ILE A 31 -15.01 -2.08 0.38
C ILE A 31 -14.85 -1.18 1.61
N ARG A 32 -15.69 -1.36 2.62
CA ARG A 32 -15.64 -0.59 3.86
C ARG A 32 -14.29 -0.71 4.57
N ALA A 33 -13.69 -1.89 4.60
CA ALA A 33 -12.37 -2.11 5.20
C ALA A 33 -11.29 -1.29 4.47
N ILE A 34 -11.32 -1.28 3.14
CA ILE A 34 -10.39 -0.47 2.33
C ILE A 34 -10.59 1.04 2.59
N GLU A 35 -11.84 1.52 2.62
CA GLU A 35 -12.16 2.92 2.92
C GLU A 35 -11.72 3.34 4.33
N LEU A 36 -11.87 2.46 5.32
CA LEU A 36 -11.39 2.71 6.68
C LEU A 36 -9.86 2.73 6.76
N ILE A 37 -9.17 1.86 6.02
CA ILE A 37 -7.71 1.90 5.93
C ILE A 37 -7.26 3.22 5.30
N ASP A 38 -7.88 3.62 4.18
CA ASP A 38 -7.57 4.88 3.50
C ASP A 38 -7.75 6.08 4.43
N LYS A 39 -8.91 6.18 5.09
CA LYS A 39 -9.24 7.33 5.93
C LYS A 39 -8.51 7.33 7.28
N GLU A 40 -8.64 6.24 8.04
CA GLU A 40 -8.23 6.20 9.45
C GLU A 40 -6.76 5.86 9.62
N VAL A 41 -6.16 5.10 8.69
CA VAL A 41 -4.75 4.70 8.76
C VAL A 41 -3.88 5.54 7.83
N LEU A 42 -4.11 5.46 6.52
CA LEU A 42 -3.26 6.12 5.53
C LEU A 42 -3.40 7.65 5.62
N GLY A 43 -4.62 8.18 5.69
CA GLY A 43 -4.87 9.61 5.84
C GLY A 43 -4.23 10.17 7.11
N THR A 44 -4.38 9.47 8.25
CA THR A 44 -3.72 9.84 9.51
C THR A 44 -2.20 9.78 9.41
N LEU A 45 -1.66 8.75 8.75
CA LEU A 45 -0.22 8.59 8.55
C LEU A 45 0.32 9.74 7.70
N LEU A 46 -0.29 10.02 6.54
CA LEU A 46 0.13 11.08 5.63
C LEU A 46 0.13 12.45 6.30
N GLN A 47 -0.94 12.80 7.03
CA GLN A 47 -1.00 14.06 7.80
C GLN A 47 0.15 14.16 8.81
N GLY A 48 0.44 13.08 9.54
CA GLY A 48 1.52 13.10 10.54
C GLY A 48 2.92 13.03 9.94
N LEU A 49 3.06 12.58 8.70
CA LEU A 49 4.32 12.55 7.96
C LEU A 49 4.69 13.93 7.39
N GLU A 50 3.75 14.88 7.30
CA GLU A 50 4.04 16.28 6.91
C GLU A 50 5.06 16.95 7.85
N ASP A 51 5.10 16.52 9.12
CA ASP A 51 6.05 17.00 10.13
C ASP A 51 7.42 16.25 10.10
N ILE A 52 7.64 15.34 9.15
CA ILE A 52 8.87 14.55 9.02
C ILE A 52 9.61 14.97 7.75
N ASP A 53 10.85 15.46 7.90
CA ASP A 53 11.65 16.00 6.80
C ASP A 53 11.81 15.01 5.62
N GLU A 54 12.36 13.83 5.88
CA GLU A 54 12.61 12.81 4.86
C GLU A 54 11.94 11.49 5.23
N TYR A 55 11.12 10.96 4.32
CA TYR A 55 10.52 9.65 4.47
C TYR A 55 10.27 8.98 3.12
N ARG A 56 10.16 7.66 3.16
CA ARG A 56 9.65 6.86 2.05
C ARG A 56 8.41 6.09 2.52
N LEU A 57 7.48 5.86 1.61
CA LEU A 57 6.28 5.07 1.84
C LEU A 57 6.17 3.99 0.76
N LEU A 58 5.98 2.74 1.19
CA LEU A 58 5.66 1.62 0.34
C LEU A 58 4.31 1.05 0.80
N LEU A 59 3.32 1.07 -0.09
CA LEU A 59 1.97 0.57 0.15
C LEU A 59 1.65 -0.52 -0.87
N LEU A 60 1.23 -1.69 -0.40
CA LEU A 60 0.77 -2.82 -1.21
C LEU A 60 0.03 -3.84 -0.31
N PRO A 61 -0.91 -4.61 -0.85
CA PRO A 61 -1.27 -5.89 -0.26
C PRO A 61 -0.17 -6.92 -0.58
N ASP A 62 -0.12 -8.01 0.16
CA ASP A 62 0.79 -9.13 -0.04
C ASP A 62 0.28 -10.14 -1.07
N HIS A 63 -1.05 -10.33 -1.14
CA HIS A 63 -1.71 -11.12 -2.18
C HIS A 63 -3.15 -10.67 -2.48
N PRO A 64 -3.72 -11.05 -3.64
CA PRO A 64 -5.13 -10.87 -3.91
C PRO A 64 -5.97 -12.02 -3.33
N THR A 65 -7.11 -11.65 -2.73
CA THR A 65 -8.16 -12.57 -2.26
C THR A 65 -9.51 -12.18 -2.86
N PRO A 66 -9.79 -12.54 -4.13
CA PRO A 66 -10.98 -12.07 -4.83
C PRO A 66 -12.27 -12.65 -4.23
N ILE A 67 -13.28 -11.79 -4.07
CA ILE A 67 -14.60 -12.15 -3.53
C ILE A 67 -15.25 -13.33 -4.27
N ALA A 68 -15.03 -13.42 -5.59
CA ALA A 68 -15.62 -14.46 -6.43
C ALA A 68 -15.10 -15.87 -6.12
N ILE A 69 -13.84 -16.00 -5.69
CA ILE A 69 -13.21 -17.30 -5.43
C ILE A 69 -12.96 -17.56 -3.94
N ARG A 70 -13.04 -16.52 -3.09
CA ARG A 70 -12.95 -16.60 -1.62
C ARG A 70 -11.66 -17.24 -1.09
N THR A 71 -10.61 -17.18 -1.89
CA THR A 71 -9.29 -17.69 -1.58
C THR A 71 -8.24 -16.89 -2.32
N HIS A 72 -6.97 -17.12 -2.00
CA HIS A 72 -5.88 -16.38 -2.62
C HIS A 72 -5.73 -16.79 -4.09
N CYS A 73 -5.30 -15.85 -4.93
CA CYS A 73 -4.84 -16.16 -6.29
C CYS A 73 -3.43 -15.62 -6.54
N GLY A 74 -2.82 -16.06 -7.65
CA GLY A 74 -1.48 -15.64 -8.07
C GLY A 74 -1.47 -14.40 -8.96
N ASP A 75 -2.56 -13.64 -9.02
CA ASP A 75 -2.60 -12.40 -9.79
C ASP A 75 -1.67 -11.34 -9.16
N PRO A 76 -1.07 -10.44 -9.96
CA PRO A 76 -0.24 -9.37 -9.43
C PRO A 76 -1.07 -8.39 -8.59
N VAL A 77 -0.42 -7.79 -7.60
CA VAL A 77 -1.00 -6.75 -6.74
C VAL A 77 -0.51 -5.35 -7.15
N PRO A 78 -1.32 -4.30 -6.97
CA PRO A 78 -0.86 -2.93 -7.13
C PRO A 78 0.09 -2.56 -5.97
N PHE A 79 1.02 -1.64 -6.23
CA PHE A 79 1.84 -1.03 -5.19
C PHE A 79 2.04 0.46 -5.48
N VAL A 80 2.33 1.21 -4.42
CA VAL A 80 2.80 2.61 -4.48
C VAL A 80 4.14 2.68 -3.80
N PHE A 81 5.10 3.33 -4.45
CA PHE A 81 6.36 3.74 -3.87
C PHE A 81 6.44 5.27 -3.93
N TYR A 82 6.63 5.90 -2.78
CA TYR A 82 6.77 7.34 -2.65
C TYR A 82 8.04 7.68 -1.87
N ASP A 83 8.77 8.68 -2.33
CA ASP A 83 10.00 9.21 -1.72
C ASP A 83 9.84 10.73 -1.60
N SER A 84 9.77 11.25 -0.37
CA SER A 84 9.53 12.69 -0.12
C SER A 84 10.63 13.59 -0.70
N ARG A 85 11.80 13.03 -1.00
CA ARG A 85 12.93 13.73 -1.63
C ARG A 85 12.77 13.86 -3.15
N LYS A 86 11.80 13.18 -3.76
CA LYS A 86 11.54 13.15 -5.21
C LYS A 86 10.04 13.40 -5.53
N PRO A 87 9.45 14.51 -5.04
CA PRO A 87 8.02 14.75 -5.18
C PRO A 87 7.56 14.87 -6.64
N ASP A 88 8.45 15.31 -7.55
CA ASP A 88 8.17 15.48 -8.98
C ASP A 88 7.93 14.14 -9.73
N GLN A 89 8.21 13.00 -9.10
CA GLN A 89 7.92 11.68 -9.68
C GLN A 89 6.46 11.24 -9.48
N ALA A 90 5.69 11.96 -8.65
CA ALA A 90 4.29 11.65 -8.44
C ALA A 90 3.47 11.98 -9.69
N ASN A 91 2.65 11.02 -10.13
CA ASN A 91 1.67 11.25 -11.19
C ASN A 91 0.36 11.78 -10.56
N PRO A 92 -0.04 13.04 -10.82
CA PRO A 92 -1.24 13.63 -10.20
C PRO A 92 -2.55 12.96 -10.67
N ASP A 93 -2.53 12.28 -11.81
CA ASP A 93 -3.67 11.55 -12.35
C ASP A 93 -3.72 10.10 -11.86
N ALA A 94 -2.81 9.70 -10.95
CA ALA A 94 -2.76 8.34 -10.45
C ALA A 94 -3.94 7.99 -9.55
N VAL A 95 -4.50 6.80 -9.80
CA VAL A 95 -5.56 6.21 -8.97
C VAL A 95 -5.10 4.84 -8.51
N TYR A 96 -5.14 4.58 -7.20
CA TYR A 96 -4.70 3.30 -6.64
C TYR A 96 -5.72 2.18 -6.92
N THR A 97 -5.57 1.53 -8.08
CA THR A 97 -6.37 0.39 -8.52
C THR A 97 -5.51 -0.57 -9.33
N GLU A 98 -5.94 -1.83 -9.43
CA GLU A 98 -5.29 -2.84 -10.25
C GLU A 98 -5.21 -2.43 -11.72
N ALA A 99 -6.27 -1.79 -12.24
CA ALA A 99 -6.35 -1.34 -13.63
C ALA A 99 -5.34 -0.23 -13.95
N PHE A 100 -5.22 0.76 -13.06
CA PHE A 100 -4.24 1.83 -13.23
C PHE A 100 -2.81 1.32 -13.04
N ALA A 101 -2.55 0.51 -12.00
CA ALA A 101 -1.22 -0.06 -11.79
C ALA A 101 -0.74 -0.83 -13.03
N LYS A 102 -1.63 -1.63 -13.64
CA LYS A 102 -1.36 -2.35 -14.89
C LYS A 102 -1.05 -1.42 -16.06
N SER A 103 -1.70 -0.26 -16.16
CA SER A 103 -1.49 0.68 -17.28
C SER A 103 -0.13 1.38 -17.22
N THR A 104 0.48 1.50 -16.03
CA THR A 104 1.82 2.09 -15.87
C THR A 104 2.93 1.26 -16.51
N GLY A 105 2.72 -0.05 -16.68
CA GLY A 105 3.74 -0.99 -17.15
C GLY A 105 4.87 -1.25 -16.14
N VAL A 106 4.85 -0.65 -14.95
CA VAL A 106 5.84 -0.86 -13.90
C VAL A 106 5.53 -2.20 -13.20
N VAL A 107 6.50 -3.12 -13.23
CA VAL A 107 6.34 -4.47 -12.67
C VAL A 107 7.60 -4.88 -11.94
N VAL A 108 7.46 -5.32 -10.70
CA VAL A 108 8.48 -6.06 -9.95
C VAL A 108 8.06 -7.53 -9.92
N LYS A 109 8.81 -8.39 -10.63
CA LYS A 109 8.43 -9.81 -10.79
C LYS A 109 8.57 -10.61 -9.50
N GLU A 110 9.58 -10.29 -8.71
CA GLU A 110 9.90 -10.98 -7.46
C GLU A 110 9.55 -10.07 -6.30
N GLY A 111 8.45 -10.35 -5.59
CA GLY A 111 7.92 -9.45 -4.56
C GLY A 111 8.95 -9.05 -3.49
N HIS A 112 9.84 -9.97 -3.09
CA HIS A 112 10.88 -9.69 -2.11
C HIS A 112 11.87 -8.58 -2.56
N LYS A 113 12.03 -8.35 -3.88
CA LYS A 113 12.87 -7.28 -4.43
C LYS A 113 12.31 -5.88 -4.21
N LEU A 114 11.02 -5.74 -3.88
CA LEU A 114 10.47 -4.44 -3.51
C LEU A 114 11.12 -3.87 -2.25
N MET A 115 11.52 -4.72 -1.30
CA MET A 115 12.19 -4.25 -0.08
C MET A 115 13.62 -3.77 -0.37
N ASP A 116 14.36 -4.48 -1.23
CA ASP A 116 15.68 -4.04 -1.71
C ASP A 116 15.57 -2.63 -2.34
N ILE A 117 14.60 -2.45 -3.26
CA ILE A 117 14.32 -1.15 -3.89
C ILE A 117 13.93 -0.09 -2.85
N PHE A 118 13.11 -0.45 -1.86
CA PHE A 118 12.63 0.47 -0.84
C PHE A 118 13.76 1.01 0.04
N LEU A 119 14.74 0.17 0.39
CA LEU A 119 15.82 0.52 1.30
C LEU A 119 17.01 1.20 0.59
N GLU A 120 17.37 0.74 -0.62
CA GLU A 120 18.63 1.13 -1.30
C GLU A 120 18.60 2.50 -2.00
N VAL A 121 17.44 3.06 -2.34
CA VAL A 121 17.30 4.20 -3.29
C VAL A 121 17.50 5.59 -2.69
#